data_AF-A0A7S4PX13-F1
#
_entry.id   AF-A0A7S4PX13-F1
#
_cell.length_a   1.000
_cell.length_b   1.000
_cell.length_c   1.000
_cell.angle_alpha   90.00
_cell.angle_beta   90.00
_cell.angle_gamma   90.00
#
_symmetry.space_group_name_H-M   'P 1'
#
loop_
_entity.id
_entity.type
_entity.pdbx_description
1 polymer ?
#
loop_
_entity_poly.entity_id
_entity_poly.type
_entity_poly.pdbx_seq_one_letter_code
_entity_poly.pdbx_strand_id
1 'polypeptide(L)'
;MRSNSDGSEMDSDTEASGAEEPLGHRQPPRGCQWLRVFSAGAGLGLLVGFVALAGFAFGPSGGLGGADELVPGPHSRAWTPSVLVQTSDSELEAGCDKPAVGNGEYKAVYITSAANPFKCLFLYGKPAMGEVLQVWDCPMDKKLVTKFLIPTGSDGKGYIRPLAAMHLCLDAPEGAKIQLWPCADVLRRNASDHISFQVTPEAPAWLRYRHFDLPDEQDAENITAKDLWAVMRHVEQRGFAGFSLYRGRAWIKGVTALSLADLHYMGPNSHVIFYLRRPSGDFTIRLTSDAGLCMGTPGHRPKPGSSVHLFKCERTERREATRFKIHEAPLDEAEQQQLYGKPRGPCQTAVQAPAQQPQPPQAPEGAVVMDSMTLKNINYARLSSDERLMGSMVGVIKNGLAEAAGNGVTADSIMLNLSPGSVQVDSAIHLPPGVSKDSVLGNLGSAGTVRDAIADEVSQLPGMSEVSTGRISAQHNFTQARESPLAGLARVLSWIALGIVACIAATCCCTVLHHERARLASLTSKLRPTGGAKAPTLTQYKTRTETTNIDSPGVWRLGRIADRTRPDQTPYDVDLDSTGRRPATLALAYNPVNGQARNATLPR
;
A
#
# COMPACT_ATOMS: atom_id res chain seq x y z
N MET A 1 43.96 60.08 -16.33
CA MET A 1 42.88 61.00 -15.92
C MET A 1 42.44 60.57 -14.53
N ARG A 2 42.57 61.46 -13.54
CA ARG A 2 42.16 61.26 -12.14
C ARG A 2 40.64 61.46 -12.02
N SER A 3 39.98 60.68 -11.17
CA SER A 3 38.84 61.15 -10.40
C SER A 3 38.70 60.32 -9.12
N ASN A 4 38.93 61.00 -8.00
CA ASN A 4 38.57 60.60 -6.64
C ASN A 4 37.05 60.56 -6.49
N SER A 5 36.57 59.69 -5.59
CA SER A 5 35.43 59.99 -4.72
C SER A 5 35.45 59.04 -3.53
N ASP A 6 36.04 59.51 -2.44
CA ASP A 6 35.77 59.09 -1.06
C ASP A 6 34.35 59.52 -0.66
N GLY A 7 33.76 58.83 0.31
CA GLY A 7 32.87 59.49 1.28
C GLY A 7 31.71 58.68 1.87
N SER A 8 31.78 58.55 3.19
CA SER A 8 30.69 58.50 4.20
C SER A 8 29.94 57.19 4.47
N GLU A 9 30.50 56.42 5.41
CA GLU A 9 29.92 56.04 6.71
C GLU A 9 28.65 56.82 7.13
N MET A 10 27.62 56.10 7.57
CA MET A 10 26.54 56.66 8.38
C MET A 10 26.01 55.57 9.32
N ASP A 11 26.55 55.56 10.54
CA ASP A 11 25.95 54.93 11.71
C ASP A 11 24.69 55.72 12.11
N SER A 12 23.61 55.01 12.40
CA SER A 12 22.53 55.53 13.25
C SER A 12 21.82 54.36 13.94
N ASP A 13 22.24 54.16 15.19
CA ASP A 13 21.47 53.48 16.20
C ASP A 13 20.12 54.19 16.41
N THR A 14 19.04 53.43 16.49
CA THR A 14 17.81 53.90 17.13
C THR A 14 17.15 52.73 17.86
N GLU A 15 17.44 52.65 19.16
CA GLU A 15 16.60 51.99 20.14
C GLU A 15 15.22 52.66 20.18
N ALA A 16 14.17 51.87 20.08
CA ALA A 16 12.84 52.27 20.53
C ALA A 16 12.13 51.08 21.18
N SER A 17 11.99 51.20 22.48
CA SER A 17 11.19 50.39 23.38
C SER A 17 9.72 50.36 22.97
N GLY A 18 9.17 49.15 22.81
CA GLY A 18 7.75 48.89 22.59
C GLY A 18 7.17 48.09 23.75
N ALA A 19 6.19 48.70 24.42
CA ALA A 19 5.60 48.29 25.68
C ALA A 19 4.82 46.96 25.63
N GLU A 20 4.84 46.25 26.76
CA GLU A 20 4.03 45.08 27.07
C GLU A 20 2.53 45.43 27.15
N GLU A 21 1.70 44.68 26.43
CA GLU A 21 0.24 44.63 26.58
C GLU A 21 -0.14 43.44 27.47
N PRO A 22 -1.01 43.59 28.49
CA PRO A 22 -1.40 42.48 29.35
C PRO A 22 -2.53 41.65 28.72
N LEU A 23 -2.25 40.36 28.50
CA LEU A 23 -3.24 39.36 28.10
C LEU A 23 -4.28 39.13 29.20
N GLY A 24 -5.53 39.49 28.89
CA GLY A 24 -6.70 39.24 29.74
C GLY A 24 -7.00 37.76 29.90
N HIS A 25 -7.16 37.34 31.17
CA HIS A 25 -7.69 36.05 31.56
C HIS A 25 -9.13 35.83 31.05
N ARG A 26 -9.34 34.78 30.25
CA ARG A 26 -10.67 34.20 30.00
C ARG A 26 -10.92 33.03 30.96
N GLN A 27 -11.97 33.15 31.76
CA GLN A 27 -12.56 32.05 32.52
C GLN A 27 -13.29 31.05 31.59
N PRO A 28 -13.35 29.76 31.94
CA PRO A 28 -14.11 28.76 31.20
C PRO A 28 -15.60 28.75 31.61
N PRO A 29 -16.54 28.51 30.69
CA PRO A 29 -17.93 28.27 31.08
C PRO A 29 -18.10 26.84 31.62
N ARG A 30 -18.77 26.77 32.76
CA ARG A 30 -19.35 25.56 33.34
C ARG A 30 -20.50 25.06 32.45
N GLY A 31 -20.56 23.75 32.26
CA GLY A 31 -21.70 23.08 31.62
C GLY A 31 -21.74 21.59 31.98
N CYS A 32 -22.36 21.27 33.12
CA CYS A 32 -22.91 19.94 33.37
C CYS A 32 -24.08 19.70 32.40
N GLN A 33 -24.27 18.47 31.89
CA GLN A 33 -25.57 17.79 31.79
C GLN A 33 -25.43 16.34 31.24
N TRP A 34 -25.93 15.39 32.04
CA TRP A 34 -26.56 14.09 31.73
C TRP A 34 -26.00 13.17 30.64
N LEU A 35 -25.29 12.12 31.07
CA LEU A 35 -25.13 10.89 30.30
C LEU A 35 -26.29 9.92 30.63
N ARG A 36 -27.24 9.74 29.71
CA ARG A 36 -28.23 8.65 29.75
C ARG A 36 -27.60 7.39 29.18
N VAL A 37 -27.55 6.34 29.98
CA VAL A 37 -27.20 4.98 29.61
C VAL A 37 -28.35 4.40 28.76
N PHE A 38 -28.11 4.14 27.47
CA PHE A 38 -28.96 3.28 26.65
C PHE A 38 -28.33 1.90 26.57
N SER A 39 -29.00 0.90 27.15
CA SER A 39 -28.73 -0.51 26.97
C SER A 39 -29.31 -0.96 25.62
N ALA A 40 -28.44 -1.19 24.63
CA ALA A 40 -28.82 -1.86 23.38
C ALA A 40 -28.64 -3.37 23.56
N GLY A 41 -29.75 -4.10 23.55
CA GLY A 41 -29.78 -5.57 23.51
C GLY A 41 -29.32 -6.07 22.15
N ALA A 42 -28.28 -6.90 22.13
CA ALA A 42 -27.84 -7.61 20.94
C ALA A 42 -28.67 -8.88 20.76
N GLY A 43 -29.54 -8.90 19.74
CA GLY A 43 -30.19 -10.11 19.24
C GLY A 43 -29.24 -10.87 18.32
N LEU A 44 -28.81 -12.06 18.75
CA LEU A 44 -28.03 -13.00 17.93
C LEU A 44 -29.00 -13.75 16.98
N GLY A 45 -28.98 -13.40 15.70
CA GLY A 45 -29.62 -14.17 14.63
C GLY A 45 -28.66 -15.21 14.07
N LEU A 46 -28.93 -16.49 14.32
CA LEU A 46 -28.17 -17.63 13.80
C LEU A 46 -28.73 -18.01 12.42
N LEU A 47 -27.97 -17.72 11.35
CA LEU A 47 -28.27 -18.14 9.98
C LEU A 47 -27.47 -19.42 9.66
N VAL A 48 -28.16 -20.54 9.54
CA VAL A 48 -27.60 -21.80 9.01
C VAL A 48 -27.93 -21.86 7.52
N GLY A 49 -26.92 -21.66 6.67
CA GLY A 49 -27.03 -21.81 5.22
C GLY A 49 -26.52 -23.17 4.78
N PHE A 50 -27.42 -24.02 4.25
CA PHE A 50 -27.10 -25.25 3.53
C PHE A 50 -26.57 -24.89 2.13
N VAL A 51 -25.38 -25.37 1.76
CA VAL A 51 -24.84 -25.30 0.39
C VAL A 51 -25.04 -26.66 -0.28
N ALA A 52 -25.86 -26.69 -1.34
CA ALA A 52 -25.98 -27.82 -2.26
C ALA A 52 -25.12 -27.54 -3.50
N LEU A 53 -24.17 -28.45 -3.77
CA LEU A 53 -23.35 -28.46 -4.99
C LEU A 53 -24.09 -29.21 -6.09
N ALA A 54 -24.37 -28.54 -7.22
CA ALA A 54 -24.80 -29.16 -8.46
C ALA A 54 -23.68 -28.98 -9.51
N GLY A 55 -23.16 -30.11 -10.01
CA GLY A 55 -22.18 -30.16 -11.08
C GLY A 55 -22.86 -30.06 -12.45
N PHE A 56 -22.30 -29.25 -13.33
CA PHE A 56 -22.63 -29.20 -14.76
C PHE A 56 -21.41 -29.61 -15.58
N ALA A 57 -21.60 -30.63 -16.41
CA ALA A 57 -20.64 -31.11 -17.40
C ALA A 57 -20.73 -30.25 -18.68
N PHE A 58 -19.57 -29.81 -19.19
CA PHE A 58 -19.43 -29.22 -20.52
C PHE A 58 -18.97 -30.29 -21.52
N GLY A 59 -19.69 -30.43 -22.63
CA GLY A 59 -19.25 -31.16 -23.82
C GLY A 59 -18.65 -30.20 -24.86
N PRO A 60 -17.67 -30.63 -25.69
CA PRO A 60 -17.09 -29.76 -26.70
C PRO A 60 -17.80 -29.88 -28.06
N SER A 61 -18.13 -28.73 -28.63
CA SER A 61 -18.51 -28.56 -30.03
C SER A 61 -17.30 -28.10 -30.86
N GLY A 62 -16.75 -28.99 -31.68
CA GLY A 62 -15.69 -28.67 -32.65
C GLY A 62 -16.28 -28.36 -34.02
N GLY A 63 -16.17 -27.09 -34.45
CA GLY A 63 -16.60 -26.60 -35.76
C GLY A 63 -15.50 -26.72 -36.81
N LEU A 64 -15.92 -27.11 -38.01
CA LEU A 64 -15.16 -27.22 -39.24
C LEU A 64 -14.84 -25.85 -39.85
N GLY A 65 -13.68 -25.75 -40.49
CA GLY A 65 -13.30 -24.68 -41.42
C GLY A 65 -11.78 -24.69 -41.58
N GLY A 66 -11.17 -24.58 -42.74
CA GLY A 66 -11.60 -24.40 -44.12
C GLY A 66 -10.30 -24.30 -44.90
N ALA A 67 -10.18 -25.06 -45.98
CA ALA A 67 -9.01 -25.04 -46.86
C ALA A 67 -9.02 -23.75 -47.69
N ASP A 68 -7.84 -23.19 -47.95
CA ASP A 68 -7.53 -22.60 -49.25
C ASP A 68 -6.02 -22.57 -49.50
N GLU A 69 -5.73 -22.72 -50.78
CA GLU A 69 -4.52 -23.23 -51.42
C GLU A 69 -3.73 -22.11 -52.13
N LEU A 70 -2.53 -22.46 -52.63
CA LEU A 70 -1.67 -21.80 -53.64
C LEU A 70 -0.56 -20.88 -53.08
N VAL A 71 0.72 -20.90 -53.51
CA VAL A 71 1.52 -21.58 -54.57
C VAL A 71 3.03 -21.33 -54.26
N PRO A 72 4.01 -22.08 -54.79
CA PRO A 72 5.35 -22.25 -54.20
C PRO A 72 6.51 -21.51 -54.91
N GLY A 73 7.67 -21.43 -54.24
CA GLY A 73 8.96 -21.03 -54.81
C GLY A 73 10.16 -21.48 -53.98
N PRO A 74 11.34 -21.76 -54.58
CA PRO A 74 12.18 -22.89 -54.17
C PRO A 74 13.51 -22.49 -53.53
N HIS A 75 13.87 -23.07 -52.39
CA HIS A 75 15.27 -23.30 -52.00
C HIS A 75 15.35 -24.47 -51.01
N SER A 76 15.52 -25.67 -51.54
CA SER A 76 15.77 -26.90 -50.79
C SER A 76 17.25 -27.05 -50.43
N ARG A 77 17.58 -26.87 -49.14
CA ARG A 77 18.75 -27.52 -48.52
C ARG A 77 18.23 -28.65 -47.62
N ALA A 78 18.62 -29.86 -47.96
CA ALA A 78 18.30 -31.07 -47.22
C ALA A 78 18.82 -31.00 -45.78
N TRP A 79 17.94 -31.25 -44.82
CA TRP A 79 18.26 -31.66 -43.46
C TRP A 79 17.50 -32.95 -43.19
N THR A 80 18.24 -33.99 -42.81
CA THR A 80 17.73 -35.30 -42.40
C THR A 80 16.94 -35.18 -41.09
N PRO A 81 15.81 -35.90 -40.92
CA PRO A 81 15.07 -35.87 -39.67
C PRO A 81 15.75 -36.78 -38.64
N SER A 82 16.35 -36.19 -37.61
CA SER A 82 16.61 -36.91 -36.37
C SER A 82 15.28 -37.15 -35.68
N VAL A 83 14.95 -38.43 -35.55
CA VAL A 83 13.84 -38.96 -34.76
C VAL A 83 14.01 -38.48 -33.32
N LEU A 84 13.22 -37.48 -32.92
CA LEU A 84 13.08 -37.07 -31.53
C LEU A 84 12.08 -38.04 -30.88
N VAL A 85 12.60 -38.97 -30.09
CA VAL A 85 11.80 -39.83 -29.22
C VAL A 85 11.00 -38.93 -28.28
N GLN A 86 9.68 -38.94 -28.43
CA GLN A 86 8.75 -38.45 -27.41
C GLN A 86 8.89 -39.35 -26.18
N THR A 87 9.70 -38.93 -25.21
CA THR A 87 9.56 -39.44 -23.84
C THR A 87 8.38 -38.73 -23.22
N SER A 88 7.38 -39.52 -22.88
CA SER A 88 6.19 -39.17 -22.13
C SER A 88 6.46 -38.19 -20.99
N ASP A 89 5.59 -37.18 -20.88
CA ASP A 89 5.41 -36.31 -19.74
C ASP A 89 5.22 -37.13 -18.45
N SER A 90 6.32 -37.38 -17.75
CA SER A 90 6.29 -37.71 -16.33
C SER A 90 6.58 -36.44 -15.56
N GLU A 91 5.61 -36.00 -14.76
CA GLU A 91 5.72 -34.98 -13.72
C GLU A 91 7.12 -34.93 -13.12
N LEU A 92 7.97 -34.03 -13.63
CA LEU A 92 9.09 -33.52 -12.86
C LEU A 92 8.46 -32.58 -11.83
N GLU A 93 8.05 -33.16 -10.72
CA GLU A 93 7.93 -32.47 -9.44
C GLU A 93 9.25 -31.73 -9.22
N ALA A 94 9.26 -30.45 -9.61
CA ALA A 94 10.32 -29.53 -9.27
C ALA A 94 10.44 -29.56 -7.75
N GLY A 95 11.52 -30.18 -7.25
CA GLY A 95 11.83 -30.26 -5.84
C GLY A 95 11.58 -28.90 -5.19
N CYS A 96 10.80 -28.91 -4.12
CA CYS A 96 10.32 -27.76 -3.36
C CYS A 96 11.44 -26.95 -2.69
N ASP A 97 12.50 -26.61 -3.40
CA ASP A 97 13.38 -25.52 -3.00
C ASP A 97 12.59 -24.24 -3.22
N LYS A 98 11.77 -23.87 -2.23
CA LYS A 98 11.38 -22.48 -2.05
C LYS A 98 12.71 -21.72 -2.09
N PRO A 99 12.97 -20.86 -3.08
CA PRO A 99 14.19 -20.08 -3.08
C PRO A 99 14.16 -19.34 -1.75
N ALA A 100 15.09 -19.68 -0.87
CA ALA A 100 15.15 -19.10 0.46
C ALA A 100 15.15 -17.60 0.25
N VAL A 101 14.05 -16.96 0.64
CA VAL A 101 14.05 -15.51 0.82
C VAL A 101 15.04 -15.35 1.96
N GLY A 102 16.31 -15.08 1.62
CA GLY A 102 17.36 -14.89 2.60
C GLY A 102 16.85 -13.92 3.65
N ASN A 103 17.12 -14.23 4.93
CA ASN A 103 16.49 -13.68 6.13
C ASN A 103 16.54 -12.13 6.33
N GLY A 104 16.71 -11.28 5.32
CA GLY A 104 16.69 -9.83 5.52
C GLY A 104 16.75 -8.89 4.31
N GLU A 105 16.62 -9.36 3.07
CA GLU A 105 16.94 -8.48 1.91
C GLU A 105 15.76 -8.15 0.99
N TYR A 106 14.53 -8.42 1.41
CA TYR A 106 13.34 -8.06 0.63
C TYR A 106 12.29 -7.36 1.49
N LYS A 107 11.61 -6.38 0.88
CA LYS A 107 10.47 -5.69 1.48
C LYS A 107 9.24 -5.80 0.59
N ALA A 108 8.10 -6.07 1.22
CA ALA A 108 6.82 -6.02 0.55
C ALA A 108 6.36 -4.57 0.37
N VAL A 109 6.05 -4.21 -0.87
CA VAL A 109 5.70 -2.85 -1.27
C VAL A 109 4.58 -2.84 -2.29
N TYR A 110 3.91 -1.70 -2.42
CA TYR A 110 3.20 -1.35 -3.64
C TYR A 110 3.83 -0.12 -4.25
N ILE A 111 3.80 -0.04 -5.58
CA ILE A 111 4.58 0.93 -6.33
C ILE A 111 3.62 1.85 -7.08
N THR A 112 3.67 3.15 -6.79
CA THR A 112 2.86 4.17 -7.45
C THR A 112 3.70 4.99 -8.41
N SER A 113 3.12 5.55 -9.47
CA SER A 113 3.81 6.54 -10.31
C SER A 113 4.12 7.79 -9.49
N ALA A 114 5.34 8.31 -9.59
CA ALA A 114 5.68 9.60 -8.99
C ALA A 114 4.97 10.77 -9.69
N ALA A 115 4.70 10.63 -10.99
CA ALA A 115 3.98 11.62 -11.80
C ALA A 115 2.49 11.72 -11.44
N ASN A 116 1.90 10.59 -11.03
CA ASN A 116 0.50 10.50 -10.64
C ASN A 116 0.35 9.47 -9.50
N PRO A 117 0.21 9.91 -8.24
CA PRO A 117 0.14 9.02 -7.08
C PRO A 117 -1.12 8.14 -7.06
N PHE A 118 -2.12 8.44 -7.90
CA PHE A 118 -3.32 7.61 -8.08
C PHE A 118 -3.13 6.50 -9.12
N LYS A 119 -1.93 6.37 -9.70
CA LYS A 119 -1.60 5.30 -10.64
C LYS A 119 -0.62 4.32 -10.00
N CYS A 120 -0.96 3.03 -10.03
CA CYS A 120 -0.18 1.95 -9.42
C CYS A 120 0.35 0.99 -10.50
N LEU A 121 1.52 0.41 -10.26
CA LEU A 121 1.94 -0.80 -10.97
C LEU A 121 0.99 -1.93 -10.60
N PHE A 122 0.50 -2.64 -11.61
CA PHE A 122 -0.60 -3.58 -11.45
C PHE A 122 -0.45 -4.78 -12.37
N LEU A 123 -0.82 -5.95 -11.85
CA LEU A 123 -0.99 -7.22 -12.56
C LEU A 123 -2.48 -7.60 -12.48
N TYR A 124 -3.06 -7.98 -13.59
CA TYR A 124 -4.50 -8.21 -13.67
C TYR A 124 -4.86 -9.65 -13.31
N GLY A 125 -5.52 -9.83 -12.18
CA GLY A 125 -5.94 -11.15 -11.72
C GLY A 125 -4.81 -11.92 -11.05
N LYS A 126 -4.72 -13.23 -11.31
CA LYS A 126 -3.69 -14.09 -10.73
C LYS A 126 -2.42 -13.99 -11.59
N PRO A 127 -1.26 -13.61 -11.01
CA PRO A 127 -0.01 -13.49 -11.75
C PRO A 127 0.32 -14.77 -12.53
N ALA A 128 0.55 -14.64 -13.84
CA ALA A 128 0.90 -15.74 -14.72
C ALA A 128 2.17 -15.46 -15.54
N MET A 129 2.82 -16.51 -16.04
CA MET A 129 3.96 -16.39 -16.94
C MET A 129 3.58 -15.65 -18.23
N GLY A 130 4.44 -14.74 -18.68
CA GLY A 130 4.23 -13.88 -19.84
C GLY A 130 3.26 -12.71 -19.58
N GLU A 131 2.67 -12.62 -18.39
CA GLU A 131 1.80 -11.51 -18.04
C GLU A 131 2.57 -10.19 -18.02
N VAL A 132 1.99 -9.16 -18.62
CA VAL A 132 2.64 -7.86 -18.82
C VAL A 132 2.34 -6.97 -17.63
N LEU A 133 3.36 -6.34 -17.09
CA LEU A 133 3.18 -5.34 -16.05
C LEU A 133 2.52 -4.08 -16.63
N GLN A 134 1.47 -3.60 -15.98
CA GLN A 134 0.69 -2.45 -16.44
C GLN A 134 0.60 -1.37 -15.37
N VAL A 135 0.12 -0.19 -15.77
CA VAL A 135 -0.27 0.89 -14.86
C VAL A 135 -1.77 1.08 -14.89
N TRP A 136 -2.39 1.06 -13.71
CA TRP A 136 -3.82 1.23 -13.49
C TRP A 136 -4.10 2.28 -12.42
N ASP A 137 -5.36 2.68 -12.28
CA ASP A 137 -5.78 3.42 -11.09
C ASP A 137 -5.52 2.57 -9.84
N CYS A 138 -4.90 3.18 -8.84
CA CYS A 138 -4.69 2.54 -7.55
C CYS A 138 -6.05 2.19 -6.96
N PRO A 139 -6.29 0.93 -6.56
CA PRO A 139 -7.55 0.55 -5.94
C PRO A 139 -7.72 1.30 -4.62
N MET A 140 -8.96 1.69 -4.32
CA MET A 140 -9.30 2.32 -3.03
C MET A 140 -8.99 1.40 -1.86
N ASP A 141 -9.25 0.09 -2.03
CA ASP A 141 -8.82 -0.91 -1.06
C ASP A 141 -7.37 -1.31 -1.32
N LYS A 142 -6.48 -0.92 -0.40
CA LYS A 142 -5.06 -1.27 -0.43
C LYS A 142 -4.79 -2.78 -0.38
N LYS A 143 -5.78 -3.61 -0.01
CA LYS A 143 -5.64 -5.08 -0.10
C LYS A 143 -5.68 -5.60 -1.53
N LEU A 144 -6.29 -4.85 -2.44
CA LEU A 144 -6.42 -5.22 -3.86
C LEU A 144 -5.25 -4.70 -4.71
N VAL A 145 -4.34 -3.89 -4.14
CA VAL A 145 -3.17 -3.42 -4.87
C VAL A 145 -2.20 -4.58 -5.10
N THR A 146 -1.60 -4.64 -6.28
CA THR A 146 -0.54 -5.60 -6.53
C THR A 146 0.65 -5.29 -5.62
N LYS A 147 1.00 -6.24 -4.75
CA LYS A 147 2.15 -6.16 -3.86
C LYS A 147 3.35 -6.83 -4.52
N PHE A 148 4.51 -6.22 -4.38
CA PHE A 148 5.78 -6.68 -4.89
C PHE A 148 6.77 -6.87 -3.75
N LEU A 149 7.66 -7.84 -3.88
CA LEU A 149 8.89 -7.96 -3.10
C LEU A 149 9.99 -7.25 -3.89
N ILE A 150 10.61 -6.26 -3.28
CA ILE A 150 11.76 -5.53 -3.85
C ILE A 150 13.01 -5.77 -2.99
N PRO A 151 14.21 -5.76 -3.59
CA PRO A 151 15.46 -5.89 -2.84
C PRO A 151 15.68 -4.68 -1.92
N THR A 152 16.16 -4.92 -0.71
CA THR A 152 16.55 -3.90 0.29
C THR A 152 18.02 -3.94 0.67
N GLY A 153 18.82 -4.71 -0.07
CA GLY A 153 20.28 -4.76 0.10
C GLY A 153 20.92 -3.38 -0.06
N SER A 154 22.16 -3.24 0.40
CA SER A 154 22.88 -1.97 0.40
C SER A 154 23.06 -1.35 -1.00
N ASP A 155 23.04 -2.17 -2.06
CA ASP A 155 23.09 -1.72 -3.45
C ASP A 155 21.71 -1.62 -4.14
N GLY A 156 20.66 -2.06 -3.45
CA GLY A 156 19.28 -2.12 -3.96
C GLY A 156 19.09 -3.04 -5.16
N LYS A 157 20.00 -4.01 -5.40
CA LYS A 157 19.95 -4.89 -6.57
C LYS A 157 19.29 -6.23 -6.24
N GLY A 158 18.51 -6.75 -7.17
CA GLY A 158 17.89 -8.06 -7.01
C GLY A 158 16.70 -8.28 -7.93
N TYR A 159 15.91 -9.29 -7.61
CA TYR A 159 14.73 -9.64 -8.39
C TYR A 159 13.49 -8.94 -7.84
N ILE A 160 12.71 -8.30 -8.69
CA ILE A 160 11.40 -7.80 -8.26
C ILE A 160 10.37 -8.91 -8.52
N ARG A 161 9.58 -9.28 -7.50
CA ARG A 161 8.65 -10.42 -7.58
C ARG A 161 7.25 -10.02 -7.12
N PRO A 162 6.17 -10.44 -7.77
CA PRO A 162 4.84 -10.28 -7.19
C PRO A 162 4.70 -11.17 -5.94
N LEU A 163 4.18 -10.61 -4.85
CA LEU A 163 4.00 -11.34 -3.59
C LEU A 163 3.08 -12.57 -3.76
N ALA A 164 2.04 -12.43 -4.58
CA ALA A 164 1.09 -13.51 -4.89
C ALA A 164 1.69 -14.65 -5.76
N ALA A 165 2.88 -14.46 -6.34
CA ALA A 165 3.56 -15.48 -7.14
C ALA A 165 5.09 -15.35 -7.05
N MET A 166 5.65 -15.69 -5.89
CA MET A 166 7.08 -15.53 -5.58
C MET A 166 8.06 -16.35 -6.46
N HIS A 167 7.55 -17.28 -7.25
CA HIS A 167 8.35 -18.04 -8.23
C HIS A 167 8.48 -17.30 -9.57
N LEU A 168 7.70 -16.23 -9.78
CA LEU A 168 7.78 -15.34 -10.94
C LEU A 168 8.60 -14.09 -10.57
N CYS A 169 9.34 -13.60 -11.55
CA CYS A 169 10.17 -12.40 -11.47
C CYS A 169 9.74 -11.43 -12.57
N LEU A 170 9.91 -10.13 -12.33
CA LEU A 170 9.87 -9.15 -13.41
C LEU A 170 10.99 -9.48 -14.40
N ASP A 171 10.66 -9.39 -15.68
CA ASP A 171 11.50 -9.78 -16.80
C ASP A 171 11.36 -8.76 -17.93
N ALA A 172 12.48 -8.37 -18.52
CA ALA A 172 12.55 -7.40 -19.60
C ALA A 172 13.25 -8.02 -20.83
N PRO A 173 12.65 -9.06 -21.44
CA PRO A 173 13.30 -9.74 -22.55
C PRO A 173 13.49 -8.73 -23.69
N GLU A 174 14.66 -8.78 -24.32
CA GLU A 174 15.03 -7.87 -25.42
C GLU A 174 14.94 -6.38 -25.05
N GLY A 175 14.92 -6.05 -23.75
CA GLY A 175 15.03 -4.68 -23.23
C GLY A 175 13.83 -3.77 -23.49
N ALA A 176 12.65 -4.31 -23.86
CA ALA A 176 11.50 -3.49 -24.23
C ALA A 176 10.37 -3.51 -23.19
N LYS A 177 9.65 -4.63 -23.07
CA LYS A 177 8.39 -4.72 -22.34
C LYS A 177 8.58 -5.51 -21.05
N ILE A 178 8.11 -4.97 -19.93
CA ILE A 178 8.20 -5.68 -18.64
C ILE A 178 7.07 -6.71 -18.54
N GLN A 179 7.44 -7.95 -18.29
CA GLN A 179 6.55 -9.09 -18.12
C GLN A 179 6.94 -9.94 -16.90
N LEU A 180 6.19 -11.00 -16.63
CA LEU A 180 6.50 -12.00 -15.61
C LEU A 180 7.12 -13.24 -16.23
N TRP A 181 8.17 -13.77 -15.61
CA TRP A 181 8.81 -15.01 -16.03
C TRP A 181 9.25 -15.86 -14.84
N PRO A 182 9.30 -17.21 -14.95
CA PRO A 182 9.84 -18.05 -13.89
C PRO A 182 11.27 -17.65 -13.51
N CYS A 183 11.49 -17.32 -12.24
CA CYS A 183 12.79 -16.88 -11.74
C CYS A 183 13.88 -17.95 -11.99
N ALA A 184 13.53 -19.24 -11.87
CA ALA A 184 14.45 -20.36 -12.01
C ALA A 184 14.93 -20.57 -13.46
N ASP A 185 14.08 -20.33 -14.45
CA ASP A 185 14.44 -20.58 -15.85
C ASP A 185 15.46 -19.58 -16.37
N VAL A 186 15.45 -18.37 -15.83
CA VAL A 186 16.39 -17.33 -16.23
C VAL A 186 17.77 -17.54 -15.62
N LEU A 187 17.82 -18.03 -14.38
CA LEU A 187 19.07 -18.45 -13.74
C LEU A 187 19.77 -19.54 -14.56
N ARG A 188 19.02 -20.49 -15.12
CA ARG A 188 19.58 -21.57 -15.95
C ARG A 188 20.18 -21.10 -17.26
N ARG A 189 19.70 -19.98 -17.81
CA ARG A 189 20.15 -19.47 -19.12
C ARG A 189 21.28 -18.45 -19.02
N ASN A 190 21.86 -18.23 -17.83
CA ASN A 190 22.76 -17.10 -17.54
C ASN A 190 22.17 -15.76 -18.00
N ALA A 191 20.85 -15.65 -17.96
CA ALA A 191 20.10 -14.52 -18.49
C ALA A 191 19.79 -13.49 -17.38
N SER A 192 20.70 -13.36 -16.40
CA SER A 192 20.57 -12.44 -15.26
C SER A 192 20.37 -10.99 -15.69
N ASP A 193 20.81 -10.67 -16.91
CA ASP A 193 20.90 -9.31 -17.42
C ASP A 193 19.54 -8.64 -17.60
N HIS A 194 18.45 -9.39 -17.79
CA HIS A 194 17.13 -8.81 -18.05
C HIS A 194 16.09 -9.04 -16.94
N ILE A 195 16.46 -9.66 -15.82
CA ILE A 195 15.56 -9.90 -14.67
C ILE A 195 16.04 -9.27 -13.36
N SER A 196 17.30 -8.85 -13.29
CA SER A 196 17.82 -8.14 -12.13
C SER A 196 17.59 -6.65 -12.30
N PHE A 197 17.01 -6.04 -11.28
CA PHE A 197 16.75 -4.61 -11.22
C PHE A 197 17.45 -3.98 -10.04
N GLN A 198 17.85 -2.73 -10.21
CA GLN A 198 18.33 -1.87 -9.15
C GLN A 198 17.27 -0.85 -8.78
N VAL A 199 16.86 -0.84 -7.51
CA VAL A 199 15.96 0.16 -6.95
C VAL A 199 16.80 1.27 -6.34
N THR A 200 16.82 2.44 -6.99
CA THR A 200 17.68 3.55 -6.58
C THR A 200 16.84 4.71 -6.05
N PRO A 201 17.03 5.14 -4.80
CA PRO A 201 16.44 6.37 -4.31
C PRO A 201 17.02 7.56 -5.08
N GLU A 202 16.17 8.46 -5.51
CA GLU A 202 16.57 9.63 -6.28
C GLU A 202 16.70 10.84 -5.36
N ALA A 203 17.79 11.59 -5.55
CA ALA A 203 17.98 12.84 -4.84
C ALA A 203 16.85 13.85 -5.15
N PRO A 204 16.54 14.77 -4.21
CA PRO A 204 15.70 15.92 -4.49
C PRO A 204 16.16 16.63 -5.77
N ALA A 205 15.21 17.04 -6.59
CA ALA A 205 15.52 17.62 -7.89
C ALA A 205 14.50 18.69 -8.29
N TRP A 206 14.94 19.62 -9.11
CA TRP A 206 14.09 20.61 -9.74
C TRP A 206 13.71 20.15 -11.14
N LEU A 207 12.42 20.09 -11.42
CA LEU A 207 11.87 19.76 -12.72
C LEU A 207 11.42 21.03 -13.42
N ARG A 208 11.65 21.10 -14.73
CA ARG A 208 11.37 22.27 -15.53
C ARG A 208 10.34 21.94 -16.60
N TYR A 209 9.17 22.57 -16.51
CA TYR A 209 8.06 22.41 -17.46
C TYR A 209 7.84 23.70 -18.23
N ARG A 210 8.23 23.71 -19.51
CA ARG A 210 7.99 24.85 -20.41
C ARG A 210 6.51 24.92 -20.77
N HIS A 211 5.97 26.12 -20.85
CA HIS A 211 4.58 26.40 -21.18
C HIS A 211 3.58 25.88 -20.14
N PHE A 212 4.02 25.57 -18.93
CA PHE A 212 3.14 25.17 -17.82
C PHE A 212 3.09 26.26 -16.77
N ASP A 213 1.94 26.41 -16.12
CA ASP A 213 1.69 27.29 -14.99
C ASP A 213 0.66 26.66 -14.05
N LEU A 214 0.45 27.27 -12.89
CA LEU A 214 -0.65 26.99 -11.99
C LEU A 214 -1.45 28.30 -11.81
N PRO A 215 -2.26 28.68 -12.81
CA PRO A 215 -2.87 30.02 -12.87
C PRO A 215 -4.03 30.21 -11.88
N ASP A 216 -4.66 29.12 -11.46
CA ASP A 216 -5.85 29.15 -10.61
C ASP A 216 -5.51 29.23 -9.10
N GLU A 217 -4.24 29.03 -8.74
CA GLU A 217 -3.76 29.17 -7.37
C GLU A 217 -3.21 30.56 -7.12
N GLN A 218 -3.54 31.12 -5.95
CA GLN A 218 -2.99 32.39 -5.52
C GLN A 218 -1.49 32.25 -5.26
N ASP A 219 -0.69 33.09 -5.92
CA ASP A 219 0.75 33.17 -5.66
C ASP A 219 0.95 33.62 -4.21
N ALA A 220 1.80 32.89 -3.47
CA ALA A 220 2.16 33.26 -2.10
C ALA A 220 2.97 34.57 -2.10
N GLU A 221 3.86 34.71 -3.09
CA GLU A 221 4.70 35.87 -3.29
C GLU A 221 5.31 35.85 -4.70
N ASN A 222 5.94 36.96 -5.09
CA ASN A 222 6.74 37.00 -6.31
C ASN A 222 8.09 37.66 -6.03
N ILE A 223 9.15 37.11 -6.62
CA ILE A 223 10.52 37.61 -6.46
C ILE A 223 11.21 37.75 -7.82
N THR A 224 12.23 38.61 -7.87
CA THR A 224 13.08 38.76 -9.06
C THR A 224 13.86 37.47 -9.29
N ALA A 225 13.85 36.96 -10.53
CA ALA A 225 14.55 35.73 -10.91
C ALA A 225 15.86 36.00 -11.64
N LYS A 226 16.58 37.07 -11.27
CA LYS A 226 17.94 37.34 -11.76
C LYS A 226 18.92 36.22 -11.38
N ASP A 227 18.74 35.65 -10.19
CA ASP A 227 19.43 34.43 -9.73
C ASP A 227 18.39 33.32 -9.50
N LEU A 228 18.30 32.38 -10.43
CA LEU A 228 17.37 31.26 -10.36
C LEU A 228 17.65 30.35 -9.15
N TRP A 229 18.90 30.19 -8.74
CA TRP A 229 19.26 29.34 -7.60
C TRP A 229 18.84 29.97 -6.28
N ALA A 230 18.89 31.31 -6.17
CA ALA A 230 18.33 32.01 -5.03
C ALA A 230 16.82 31.78 -4.91
N VAL A 231 16.09 31.81 -6.03
CA VAL A 231 14.64 31.50 -6.05
C VAL A 231 14.39 30.06 -5.59
N MET A 232 15.13 29.08 -6.12
CA MET A 232 14.97 27.67 -5.74
C MET A 232 15.21 27.45 -4.24
N ARG A 233 16.31 28.00 -3.69
CA ARG A 233 16.59 27.93 -2.25
C ARG A 233 15.50 28.59 -1.41
N HIS A 234 14.96 29.71 -1.87
CA HIS A 234 13.86 30.41 -1.19
C HIS A 234 12.59 29.54 -1.15
N VAL A 235 12.20 28.94 -2.28
CA VAL A 235 11.05 28.03 -2.36
C VAL A 235 11.26 26.79 -1.48
N GLU A 236 12.48 26.25 -1.43
CA GLU A 236 12.88 25.16 -0.52
C GLU A 236 12.73 25.53 0.96
N GLN A 237 13.30 26.65 1.39
CA GLN A 237 13.26 27.12 2.78
C GLN A 237 11.84 27.39 3.27
N ARG A 238 10.96 27.80 2.36
CA ARG A 238 9.54 28.06 2.66
C ARG A 238 8.67 26.81 2.59
N GLY A 239 9.22 25.67 2.14
CA GLY A 239 8.48 24.41 2.01
C GLY A 239 7.45 24.40 0.87
N PHE A 240 7.62 25.28 -0.11
CA PHE A 240 6.72 25.35 -1.27
C PHE A 240 7.09 24.29 -2.33
N ALA A 241 6.11 23.89 -3.12
CA ALA A 241 6.25 22.85 -4.14
C ALA A 241 6.83 23.36 -5.46
N GLY A 242 6.78 24.66 -5.74
CA GLY A 242 7.31 25.19 -7.00
C GLY A 242 6.99 26.65 -7.27
N PHE A 243 7.40 27.11 -8.45
CA PHE A 243 7.19 28.48 -8.91
C PHE A 243 7.14 28.56 -10.44
N SER A 244 6.43 29.57 -10.95
CA SER A 244 6.39 29.88 -12.38
C SER A 244 7.38 31.00 -12.70
N LEU A 245 8.20 30.83 -13.74
CA LEU A 245 9.12 31.84 -14.24
C LEU A 245 8.52 32.54 -15.46
N TYR A 246 8.27 33.84 -15.38
CA TYR A 246 7.75 34.65 -16.47
C TYR A 246 8.34 36.05 -16.46
N ARG A 247 8.90 36.49 -17.60
CA ARG A 247 9.51 37.82 -17.80
C ARG A 247 10.49 38.23 -16.67
N GLY A 248 11.35 37.30 -16.27
CA GLY A 248 12.39 37.56 -15.25
C GLY A 248 11.88 37.65 -13.82
N ARG A 249 10.60 37.32 -13.56
CA ARG A 249 10.04 37.17 -12.21
C ARG A 249 9.64 35.73 -11.96
N ALA A 250 9.87 35.27 -10.74
CA ALA A 250 9.38 34.00 -10.23
C ALA A 250 8.11 34.26 -9.40
N TRP A 251 7.04 33.55 -9.74
CA TRP A 251 5.74 33.58 -9.09
C TRP A 251 5.61 32.30 -8.24
N ILE A 252 5.79 32.44 -6.94
CA ILE A 252 5.92 31.30 -6.02
C ILE A 252 4.53 30.82 -5.62
N LYS A 253 4.28 29.51 -5.80
CA LYS A 253 2.97 28.92 -5.50
C LYS A 253 2.90 28.52 -4.03
N GLY A 254 1.85 28.93 -3.33
CA GLY A 254 1.66 28.71 -1.88
C GLY A 254 1.32 27.28 -1.47
N VAL A 255 1.48 26.31 -2.37
CA VAL A 255 1.15 24.90 -2.16
C VAL A 255 2.41 24.12 -1.83
N THR A 256 2.28 23.13 -0.92
CA THR A 256 3.41 22.34 -0.41
C THR A 256 3.62 21.01 -1.15
N ALA A 257 2.63 20.59 -1.93
CA ALA A 257 2.71 19.44 -2.83
C ALA A 257 2.08 19.78 -4.18
N LEU A 258 2.77 19.44 -5.26
CA LEU A 258 2.30 19.56 -6.63
C LEU A 258 2.83 18.41 -7.47
N SER A 259 2.08 18.07 -8.50
CA SER A 259 2.45 17.14 -9.57
C SER A 259 2.26 17.82 -10.93
N LEU A 260 2.82 17.22 -11.99
CA LEU A 260 2.55 17.70 -13.36
C LEU A 260 1.06 17.61 -13.75
N ALA A 261 0.27 16.78 -13.07
CA ALA A 261 -1.17 16.69 -13.33
C ALA A 261 -1.92 17.96 -12.93
N ASP A 262 -1.41 18.67 -11.92
CA ASP A 262 -1.98 19.92 -11.38
C ASP A 262 -1.62 21.13 -12.24
N LEU A 263 -0.58 21.04 -13.07
CA LEU A 263 -0.13 22.15 -13.91
C LEU A 263 -0.96 22.26 -15.19
N HIS A 264 -1.24 23.49 -15.57
CA HIS A 264 -2.00 23.85 -16.77
C HIS A 264 -1.06 24.19 -17.92
N TYR A 265 -1.31 23.60 -19.09
CA TYR A 265 -0.58 23.96 -20.30
C TYR A 265 -1.10 25.29 -20.85
N MET A 266 -0.26 26.31 -20.81
CA MET A 266 -0.56 27.69 -21.18
C MET A 266 -0.43 27.96 -22.69
N GLY A 267 -0.24 26.92 -23.50
CA GLY A 267 -0.08 27.02 -24.94
C GLY A 267 1.39 27.17 -25.39
N PRO A 268 1.71 26.78 -26.63
CA PRO A 268 3.08 26.71 -27.14
C PRO A 268 3.77 28.07 -27.23
N ASN A 269 3.00 29.16 -27.27
CA ASN A 269 3.51 30.53 -27.34
C ASN A 269 3.75 31.16 -25.96
N SER A 270 3.33 30.50 -24.88
CA SER A 270 3.55 31.03 -23.53
C SER A 270 5.02 30.90 -23.16
N HIS A 271 5.67 32.00 -22.79
CA HIS A 271 7.06 31.96 -22.31
C HIS A 271 7.19 31.54 -20.84
N VAL A 272 6.09 31.11 -20.20
CA VAL A 272 6.10 30.66 -18.81
C VAL A 272 6.86 29.33 -18.70
N ILE A 273 7.68 29.20 -17.67
CA ILE A 273 8.36 27.95 -17.32
C ILE A 273 8.05 27.63 -15.86
N PHE A 274 7.40 26.52 -15.59
CA PHE A 274 7.20 26.05 -14.22
C PHE A 274 8.43 25.30 -13.72
N TYR A 275 8.89 25.63 -12.52
CA TYR A 275 9.89 24.88 -11.78
C TYR A 275 9.20 24.16 -10.63
N LEU A 276 9.08 22.85 -10.75
CA LEU A 276 8.48 21.98 -9.75
C LEU A 276 9.59 21.36 -8.89
N ARG A 277 9.54 21.63 -7.59
CA ARG A 277 10.40 20.99 -6.60
C ARG A 277 9.90 19.56 -6.39
N ARG A 278 10.80 18.60 -6.58
CA ARG A 278 10.57 17.22 -6.18
C ARG A 278 11.22 16.98 -4.82
N PRO A 279 10.45 16.60 -3.78
CA PRO A 279 11.04 16.18 -2.50
C PRO A 279 11.85 14.89 -2.64
N SER A 280 12.65 14.56 -1.63
CA SER A 280 13.27 13.23 -1.52
C SER A 280 12.19 12.12 -1.51
N GLY A 281 12.57 10.90 -1.89
CA GLY A 281 11.72 9.71 -1.75
C GLY A 281 11.09 9.17 -3.03
N ASP A 282 11.41 9.74 -4.20
CA ASP A 282 11.15 9.06 -5.47
C ASP A 282 12.24 8.01 -5.73
N PHE A 283 11.90 6.98 -6.48
CA PHE A 283 12.79 5.89 -6.86
C PHE A 283 12.81 5.72 -8.37
N THR A 284 13.98 5.37 -8.91
CA THR A 284 14.07 4.74 -10.24
C THR A 284 14.26 3.24 -10.06
N ILE A 285 13.66 2.47 -10.96
CA ILE A 285 13.85 1.02 -11.03
C ILE A 285 14.59 0.77 -12.34
N ARG A 286 15.87 0.43 -12.24
CA ARG A 286 16.80 0.34 -13.36
C ARG A 286 17.12 -1.11 -13.67
N LEU A 287 17.44 -1.42 -14.91
CA LEU A 287 17.95 -2.75 -15.23
C LEU A 287 19.40 -2.85 -14.76
N THR A 288 19.76 -3.92 -14.05
CA THR A 288 21.12 -4.06 -13.47
C THR A 288 22.20 -4.17 -14.55
N SER A 289 21.90 -4.79 -15.70
CA SER A 289 22.83 -4.92 -16.83
C SER A 289 23.05 -3.63 -17.61
N ASP A 290 22.08 -2.71 -17.57
CA ASP A 290 22.15 -1.40 -18.22
C ASP A 290 21.51 -0.35 -17.31
N ALA A 291 22.35 0.27 -16.49
CA ALA A 291 21.94 1.35 -15.58
C ALA A 291 21.38 2.59 -16.30
N GLY A 292 21.54 2.67 -17.63
CA GLY A 292 20.93 3.66 -18.49
C GLY A 292 19.47 3.37 -18.84
N LEU A 293 18.95 2.16 -18.56
CA LEU A 293 17.56 1.77 -18.78
C LEU A 293 16.76 1.75 -17.48
N CYS A 294 15.67 2.52 -17.47
CA CYS A 294 14.73 2.66 -16.37
C CYS A 294 13.38 2.10 -16.77
N MET A 295 12.74 1.40 -15.84
CA MET A 295 11.33 1.04 -15.92
C MET A 295 10.47 2.31 -15.96
N GLY A 296 9.45 2.33 -16.81
CA GLY A 296 8.54 3.46 -16.92
C GLY A 296 7.33 3.16 -17.79
N THR A 297 6.53 4.19 -18.05
CA THR A 297 5.40 4.10 -18.98
C THR A 297 5.57 5.05 -20.17
N PRO A 298 4.99 4.71 -21.33
CA PRO A 298 4.97 5.63 -22.46
C PRO A 298 4.04 6.81 -22.17
N GLY A 299 4.60 8.02 -22.14
CA GLY A 299 3.86 9.28 -21.95
C GLY A 299 3.79 9.75 -20.50
N HIS A 300 3.39 11.01 -20.29
CA HIS A 300 3.35 11.64 -18.95
C HIS A 300 2.09 11.31 -18.14
N ARG A 301 1.03 10.87 -18.83
CA ARG A 301 -0.27 10.54 -18.24
C ARG A 301 -0.68 9.15 -18.74
N PRO A 302 -0.10 8.07 -18.18
CA PRO A 302 -0.44 6.71 -18.58
C PRO A 302 -1.94 6.49 -18.37
N LYS A 303 -2.61 6.01 -19.42
CA LYS A 303 -4.00 5.53 -19.33
C LYS A 303 -4.02 4.23 -18.53
N PRO A 304 -5.12 3.91 -17.82
CA PRO A 304 -5.29 2.57 -17.26
C PRO A 304 -5.01 1.48 -18.29
N GLY A 305 -4.24 0.47 -17.92
CA GLY A 305 -3.80 -0.61 -18.82
C GLY A 305 -2.56 -0.29 -19.63
N SER A 306 -1.94 0.87 -19.47
CA SER A 306 -0.67 1.19 -20.15
C SER A 306 0.41 0.20 -19.69
N SER A 307 0.98 -0.55 -20.62
CA SER A 307 2.11 -1.45 -20.35
C SER A 307 3.34 -0.68 -19.89
N VAL A 308 4.09 -1.30 -18.98
CA VAL A 308 5.38 -0.81 -18.49
C VAL A 308 6.50 -1.33 -19.39
N HIS A 309 7.45 -0.45 -19.70
CA HIS A 309 8.59 -0.71 -20.59
C HIS A 309 9.90 -0.19 -19.97
N LEU A 310 11.03 -0.57 -20.55
CA LEU A 310 12.31 0.07 -20.28
C LEU A 310 12.53 1.27 -21.22
N PHE A 311 13.06 2.35 -20.67
CA PHE A 311 13.39 3.58 -21.37
C PHE A 311 14.76 4.09 -20.94
N LYS A 312 15.43 4.86 -21.78
CA LYS A 312 16.63 5.59 -21.34
C LYS A 312 16.29 6.54 -20.19
N CYS A 313 16.95 6.37 -19.04
CA CYS A 313 16.74 7.18 -17.83
C CYS A 313 16.97 8.69 -18.05
N GLU A 314 17.81 9.04 -19.03
CA GLU A 314 18.37 10.39 -19.18
C GLU A 314 17.45 11.41 -19.89
N ARG A 315 16.37 11.01 -20.57
CA ARG A 315 15.54 11.94 -21.36
C ARG A 315 14.79 12.95 -20.45
N THR A 316 15.35 14.16 -20.43
CA THR A 316 15.13 15.29 -19.51
C THR A 316 13.71 15.79 -19.37
N GLU A 317 12.83 15.53 -20.33
CA GLU A 317 11.42 15.97 -20.26
C GLU A 317 10.49 14.85 -19.78
N ARG A 318 10.82 13.58 -20.01
CA ARG A 318 9.99 12.40 -19.63
C ARG A 318 10.37 11.75 -18.29
N ARG A 319 11.21 12.42 -17.50
CA ARG A 319 11.78 11.86 -16.25
C ARG A 319 10.74 11.41 -15.22
N GLU A 320 9.53 11.94 -15.26
CA GLU A 320 8.49 11.54 -14.30
C GLU A 320 7.86 10.18 -14.62
N ALA A 321 7.79 9.81 -15.90
CA ALA A 321 7.17 8.55 -16.31
C ALA A 321 8.02 7.32 -15.98
N THR A 322 9.30 7.53 -15.61
CA THR A 322 10.27 6.50 -15.22
C THR A 322 10.57 6.53 -13.71
N ARG A 323 9.74 7.23 -12.92
CA ARG A 323 9.93 7.39 -11.49
C ARG A 323 8.71 6.92 -10.73
N PHE A 324 8.98 6.37 -9.55
CA PHE A 324 7.98 5.72 -8.73
C PHE A 324 8.10 6.17 -7.29
N LYS A 325 7.00 6.11 -6.55
CA LYS A 325 7.03 6.10 -5.09
C LYS A 325 6.80 4.67 -4.63
N ILE A 326 7.62 4.25 -3.68
CA ILE A 326 7.59 2.90 -3.13
C ILE A 326 6.99 3.01 -1.74
N HIS A 327 5.86 2.35 -1.55
CA HIS A 327 5.13 2.36 -0.29
C HIS A 327 5.22 0.98 0.34
N GLU A 328 5.53 0.92 1.62
CA GLU A 328 5.47 -0.33 2.36
C GLU A 328 4.04 -0.88 2.36
N ALA A 329 3.91 -2.15 1.96
CA ALA A 329 2.64 -2.82 1.91
C ALA A 329 2.38 -3.52 3.26
N PRO A 330 1.26 -3.26 3.94
CA PRO A 330 0.88 -4.07 5.08
C PRO A 330 0.61 -5.51 4.60
N LEU A 331 1.24 -6.46 5.28
CA LEU A 331 1.05 -7.89 5.04
C LEU A 331 0.01 -8.43 6.02
N ASP A 332 -0.98 -9.16 5.51
CA ASP A 332 -1.87 -9.94 6.37
C ASP A 332 -1.17 -11.20 6.93
N GLU A 333 -1.81 -11.90 7.85
CA GLU A 333 -1.23 -13.07 8.51
C GLU A 333 -0.88 -14.18 7.52
N ALA A 334 -1.69 -14.39 6.48
CA ALA A 334 -1.45 -15.42 5.47
C ALA A 334 -0.25 -15.04 4.58
N GLU A 335 -0.13 -13.78 4.20
CA GLU A 335 1.01 -13.25 3.45
C GLU A 335 2.30 -13.24 4.28
N GLN A 336 2.23 -12.86 5.56
CA GLN A 336 3.36 -12.95 6.48
C GLN A 336 3.80 -14.40 6.64
N GLN A 337 2.86 -15.34 6.81
CA GLN A 337 3.16 -16.76 6.87
C GLN A 337 3.71 -17.29 5.54
N GLN A 338 3.28 -16.75 4.40
CA GLN A 338 3.83 -17.11 3.11
C GLN A 338 5.28 -16.64 2.96
N LEU A 339 5.59 -15.43 3.43
CA LEU A 339 6.89 -14.78 3.28
C LEU A 339 7.92 -15.24 4.33
N TYR A 340 7.51 -15.28 5.60
CA TYR A 340 8.36 -15.55 6.77
C TYR A 340 8.04 -16.87 7.46
N GLY A 341 6.96 -17.54 7.07
CA GLY A 341 6.63 -18.82 7.64
C GLY A 341 7.78 -19.79 7.40
N LYS A 342 8.29 -20.33 8.51
CA LYS A 342 9.33 -21.36 8.55
C LYS A 342 9.08 -22.35 7.41
N PRO A 343 10.10 -22.69 6.60
CA PRO A 343 9.97 -23.73 5.59
C PRO A 343 9.30 -24.92 6.28
N ARG A 344 8.13 -25.35 5.78
CA ARG A 344 7.57 -26.64 6.19
C ARG A 344 8.74 -27.61 6.02
N GLY A 345 9.08 -28.33 7.09
CA GLY A 345 10.32 -29.08 7.20
C GLY A 345 10.59 -29.91 5.94
N PRO A 346 11.85 -30.35 5.73
CA PRO A 346 12.25 -31.07 4.53
C PRO A 346 11.18 -32.10 4.17
N CYS A 347 10.84 -32.24 2.88
CA CYS A 347 10.01 -33.34 2.39
C CYS A 347 10.69 -34.65 2.83
N GLN A 348 10.39 -35.11 4.04
CA GLN A 348 10.93 -36.33 4.58
C GLN A 348 10.16 -37.44 3.89
N THR A 349 10.75 -37.96 2.81
CA THR A 349 10.58 -39.35 2.44
C THR A 349 10.76 -40.16 3.72
N ALA A 350 9.69 -40.81 4.16
CA ALA A 350 9.62 -41.47 5.46
C ALA A 350 10.73 -42.52 5.60
N VAL A 351 11.83 -42.15 6.26
CA VAL A 351 12.80 -43.09 6.83
C VAL A 351 12.81 -42.81 8.31
N GLN A 352 12.23 -43.75 9.07
CA GLN A 352 12.19 -43.73 10.52
C GLN A 352 13.62 -43.64 11.08
N ALA A 353 13.91 -42.55 11.80
CA ALA A 353 15.15 -42.38 12.55
C ALA A 353 14.88 -42.56 14.07
N PRO A 354 15.88 -43.03 14.84
CA PRO A 354 15.70 -43.49 16.21
C PRO A 354 15.62 -42.35 17.23
N ALA A 355 14.99 -42.65 18.36
CA ALA A 355 14.66 -41.74 19.46
C ALA A 355 15.84 -40.89 19.97
N GLN A 356 15.66 -39.56 19.95
CA GLN A 356 16.57 -38.60 20.59
C GLN A 356 16.14 -38.28 22.03
N GLN A 357 17.14 -38.10 22.90
CA GLN A 357 17.02 -37.70 24.30
C GLN A 357 16.44 -36.28 24.47
N PRO A 358 15.89 -35.94 25.66
CA PRO A 358 15.18 -34.68 25.90
C PRO A 358 16.14 -33.49 25.81
N GLN A 359 15.93 -32.62 24.81
CA GLN A 359 16.59 -31.31 24.77
C GLN A 359 15.98 -30.37 25.83
N PRO A 360 16.80 -29.51 26.47
CA PRO A 360 16.28 -28.45 27.34
C PRO A 360 15.33 -27.54 26.55
N PRO A 361 14.29 -26.99 27.18
CA PRO A 361 13.26 -26.20 26.51
C PRO A 361 13.88 -25.03 25.77
N GLN A 362 13.90 -25.12 24.44
CA GLN A 362 14.34 -24.03 23.56
C GLN A 362 13.32 -22.89 23.66
N ALA A 363 13.81 -21.68 23.84
CA ALA A 363 12.97 -20.48 23.83
C ALA A 363 12.20 -20.39 22.50
N PRO A 364 10.92 -19.96 22.53
CA PRO A 364 10.11 -19.87 21.32
C PRO A 364 10.79 -18.92 20.31
N GLU A 365 10.92 -19.43 19.09
CA GLU A 365 11.44 -18.70 17.93
C GLU A 365 10.60 -17.43 17.72
N GLY A 366 11.24 -16.25 17.71
CA GLY A 366 10.57 -14.95 17.55
C GLY A 366 10.21 -14.20 18.83
N ALA A 367 10.88 -14.47 19.96
CA ALA A 367 10.76 -13.63 21.15
C ALA A 367 11.23 -12.18 20.88
N VAL A 368 10.45 -11.21 21.36
CA VAL A 368 10.76 -9.77 21.23
C VAL A 368 10.91 -9.16 22.63
N VAL A 369 11.96 -8.38 22.83
CA VAL A 369 12.18 -7.57 24.04
C VAL A 369 11.92 -6.11 23.69
N MET A 370 11.09 -5.43 24.47
CA MET A 370 10.81 -4.00 24.28
C MET A 370 11.64 -3.20 25.30
N ASP A 371 12.36 -2.19 24.84
CA ASP A 371 13.06 -1.23 25.70
C ASP A 371 12.69 0.21 25.31
N SER A 372 12.42 1.05 26.31
CA SER A 372 12.08 2.46 26.11
C SER A 372 12.98 3.36 26.94
N MET A 373 13.55 4.38 26.29
CA MET A 373 14.38 5.40 26.92
C MET A 373 14.11 6.78 26.31
N THR A 374 14.52 7.83 27.01
CA THR A 374 14.39 9.22 26.55
C THR A 374 15.77 9.88 26.53
N LEU A 375 16.21 10.38 25.38
CA LEU A 375 17.42 11.17 25.24
C LEU A 375 17.07 12.66 25.40
N LYS A 376 17.42 13.22 26.56
CA LYS A 376 17.12 14.58 26.96
C LYS A 376 17.97 15.61 26.23
N ASN A 377 17.45 16.83 26.20
CA ASN A 377 18.14 18.01 25.66
C ASN A 377 18.45 17.92 24.17
N ILE A 378 17.57 17.27 23.40
CA ILE A 378 17.64 17.21 21.95
C ILE A 378 16.37 17.84 21.36
N ASN A 379 16.54 18.80 20.45
CA ASN A 379 15.46 19.40 19.67
C ASN A 379 15.07 18.47 18.52
N TYR A 380 14.03 17.66 18.75
CA TYR A 380 13.53 16.68 17.77
C TYR A 380 13.15 17.32 16.42
N ALA A 381 12.58 18.52 16.40
CA ALA A 381 12.16 19.17 15.16
C ALA A 381 13.37 19.52 14.27
N ARG A 382 14.48 19.97 14.87
CA ARG A 382 15.73 20.22 14.13
C ARG A 382 16.41 18.92 13.70
N LEU A 383 16.48 17.94 14.61
CA LEU A 383 17.04 16.62 14.30
C LEU A 383 16.30 15.95 13.13
N SER A 384 14.97 15.98 13.12
CA SER A 384 14.15 15.38 12.05
C SER A 384 14.19 16.14 10.72
N SER A 385 14.63 17.40 10.74
CA SER A 385 14.89 18.16 9.50
C SER A 385 16.23 17.80 8.85
N ASP A 386 17.15 17.16 9.58
CA ASP A 386 18.42 16.66 9.06
C ASP A 386 18.39 15.12 8.98
N GLU A 387 18.03 14.61 7.80
CA GLU A 387 17.95 13.16 7.53
C GLU A 387 19.28 12.43 7.80
N ARG A 388 20.43 13.09 7.59
CA ARG A 388 21.74 12.46 7.79
C ARG A 388 22.05 12.31 9.28
N LEU A 389 21.87 13.39 10.03
CA LEU A 389 22.08 13.37 11.48
C LEU A 389 21.12 12.40 12.18
N MET A 390 19.85 12.39 11.77
CA MET A 390 18.86 11.41 12.24
C MET A 390 19.31 9.97 11.94
N GLY A 391 19.77 9.69 10.72
CA GLY A 391 20.30 8.38 10.34
C GLY A 391 21.51 7.94 11.17
N SER A 392 22.46 8.84 11.40
CA SER A 392 23.63 8.59 12.26
C SER A 392 23.23 8.31 13.71
N MET A 393 22.29 9.08 14.24
CA MET A 393 21.77 8.88 15.61
C MET A 393 21.07 7.53 15.76
N VAL A 394 20.22 7.14 14.80
CA VAL A 394 19.59 5.81 14.77
C VAL A 394 20.63 4.71 14.77
N GLY A 395 21.70 4.84 13.97
CA GLY A 395 22.80 3.88 13.91
C GLY A 395 23.50 3.70 15.26
N VAL A 396 23.89 4.80 15.92
CA VAL A 396 24.52 4.78 17.25
C VAL A 396 23.63 4.08 18.28
N ILE A 397 22.33 4.45 18.33
CA ILE A 397 21.40 3.84 19.30
C ILE A 397 21.25 2.33 19.06
N LYS A 398 21.10 1.90 17.81
CA LYS A 398 20.99 0.47 17.49
C LYS A 398 22.25 -0.29 17.86
N ASN A 399 23.43 0.25 17.58
CA ASN A 399 24.70 -0.40 17.91
C ASN A 399 24.88 -0.54 19.41
N GLY A 400 24.66 0.54 20.18
CA GLY A 400 24.76 0.50 21.64
C GLY A 400 23.77 -0.47 22.28
N LEU A 401 22.53 -0.54 21.78
CA LEU A 401 21.55 -1.53 22.26
C LEU A 401 21.93 -2.97 21.88
N ALA A 402 22.49 -3.20 20.69
CA ALA A 402 22.92 -4.53 20.25
C ALA A 402 24.11 -5.03 21.07
N GLU A 403 25.11 -4.17 21.27
CA GLU A 403 26.28 -4.47 22.13
C GLU A 403 25.84 -4.75 23.57
N ALA A 404 24.97 -3.92 24.12
CA ALA A 404 24.43 -4.11 25.46
C ALA A 404 23.57 -5.36 25.59
N ALA A 405 22.76 -5.71 24.60
CA ALA A 405 21.97 -6.93 24.62
C ALA A 405 22.85 -8.18 24.59
N GLY A 406 23.97 -8.11 23.86
CA GLY A 406 24.93 -9.20 23.69
C GLY A 406 24.31 -10.43 23.01
N ASN A 407 24.88 -11.61 23.23
CA ASN A 407 24.33 -12.90 22.80
C ASN A 407 24.01 -12.99 21.28
N GLY A 408 24.75 -12.28 20.43
CA GLY A 408 24.53 -12.30 18.98
C GLY A 408 23.33 -11.47 18.50
N VAL A 409 22.73 -10.64 19.37
CA VAL A 409 21.81 -9.57 18.95
C VAL A 409 22.60 -8.56 18.12
N THR A 410 22.13 -8.27 16.90
CA THR A 410 22.76 -7.33 15.97
C THR A 410 21.92 -6.07 15.82
N ALA A 411 22.50 -4.97 15.33
CA ALA A 411 21.75 -3.73 15.04
C ALA A 411 20.54 -3.95 14.11
N ASP A 412 20.64 -4.89 13.17
CA ASP A 412 19.57 -5.23 12.23
C ASP A 412 18.39 -5.94 12.91
N SER A 413 18.63 -6.61 14.04
CA SER A 413 17.58 -7.24 14.84
C SER A 413 16.80 -6.25 15.72
N ILE A 414 17.15 -4.96 15.67
CA ILE A 414 16.56 -3.91 16.49
C ILE A 414 15.74 -2.96 15.60
N MET A 415 14.46 -2.83 15.92
CA MET A 415 13.57 -1.82 15.35
C MET A 415 13.47 -0.65 16.31
N LEU A 416 13.62 0.59 15.81
CA LEU A 416 13.50 1.81 16.60
C LEU A 416 12.37 2.68 16.09
N ASN A 417 11.64 3.30 17.02
CA ASN A 417 10.71 4.37 16.76
C ASN A 417 11.10 5.59 17.60
N LEU A 418 11.18 6.77 16.96
CA LEU A 418 11.61 8.00 17.61
C LEU A 418 10.46 9.02 17.64
N SER A 419 10.10 9.53 18.81
CA SER A 419 9.03 10.53 18.99
C SER A 419 9.50 11.83 19.68
N PRO A 420 8.71 12.93 19.54
CA PRO A 420 9.05 14.24 20.13
C PRO A 420 8.94 14.28 21.66
N GLY A 421 9.45 15.38 22.26
CA GLY A 421 9.39 15.64 23.71
C GLY A 421 10.69 15.26 24.44
N SER A 422 11.82 15.82 23.99
CA SER A 422 13.11 15.10 23.94
C SER A 422 13.00 13.87 23.02
N VAL A 423 14.11 13.25 22.61
CA VAL A 423 13.99 12.11 21.69
C VAL A 423 13.61 10.88 22.51
N GLN A 424 12.32 10.52 22.49
CA GLN A 424 11.84 9.26 23.04
C GLN A 424 12.21 8.15 22.06
N VAL A 425 12.81 7.10 22.58
CA VAL A 425 13.31 5.95 21.83
C VAL A 425 12.54 4.73 22.31
N ASP A 426 11.66 4.21 21.47
CA ASP A 426 11.03 2.93 21.69
C ASP A 426 11.72 1.90 20.78
N SER A 427 12.21 0.82 21.38
CA SER A 427 12.93 -0.24 20.68
C SER A 427 12.24 -1.58 20.82
N ALA A 428 12.27 -2.37 19.75
CA ALA A 428 11.86 -3.76 19.71
C ALA A 428 13.04 -4.61 19.23
N ILE A 429 13.53 -5.49 20.10
CA ILE A 429 14.72 -6.32 19.89
C ILE A 429 14.26 -7.74 19.59
N HIS A 430 14.48 -8.20 18.37
CA HIS A 430 14.18 -9.57 17.93
C HIS A 430 15.33 -10.50 18.31
N LEU A 431 15.03 -11.50 19.14
CA LEU A 431 16.05 -12.40 19.65
C LEU A 431 16.41 -13.48 18.60
N PRO A 432 17.71 -13.71 18.31
CA PRO A 432 18.14 -14.85 17.51
C PRO A 432 17.70 -16.19 18.14
N PRO A 433 17.55 -17.26 17.35
CA PRO A 433 17.23 -18.59 17.88
C PRO A 433 18.23 -19.04 18.96
N GLY A 434 17.71 -19.50 20.10
CA GLY A 434 18.52 -19.99 21.21
C GLY A 434 18.97 -18.91 22.21
N VAL A 435 18.70 -17.63 21.96
CA VAL A 435 18.99 -16.54 22.90
C VAL A 435 17.88 -16.41 23.93
N SER A 436 18.23 -16.48 25.21
CA SER A 436 17.27 -16.32 26.30
C SER A 436 16.86 -14.86 26.48
N LYS A 437 15.54 -14.64 26.55
CA LYS A 437 14.92 -13.36 26.87
C LYS A 437 15.44 -12.76 28.19
N ASP A 438 15.59 -13.60 29.20
CA ASP A 438 16.01 -13.16 30.53
C ASP A 438 17.48 -12.73 30.54
N SER A 439 18.32 -13.35 29.70
CA SER A 439 19.71 -12.92 29.55
C SER A 439 19.79 -11.54 28.91
N VAL A 440 19.04 -11.29 27.84
CA VAL A 440 18.99 -9.96 27.20
C VAL A 440 18.42 -8.92 28.13
N LEU A 441 17.35 -9.23 28.87
CA LEU A 441 16.80 -8.34 29.90
C LEU A 441 17.79 -8.05 31.03
N GLY A 442 18.53 -9.05 31.51
CA GLY A 442 19.55 -8.86 32.53
C GLY A 442 20.67 -7.93 32.07
N ASN A 443 21.11 -8.08 30.82
CA ASN A 443 22.14 -7.22 30.24
C ASN A 443 21.63 -5.78 30.03
N LEU A 444 20.43 -5.61 29.46
CA LEU A 444 19.81 -4.28 29.26
C LEU A 444 19.37 -3.60 30.56
N GLY A 445 19.06 -4.40 31.58
CA GLY A 445 18.65 -3.99 32.92
C GLY A 445 19.80 -3.52 33.80
N SER A 446 21.06 -3.80 33.43
CA SER A 446 22.28 -3.17 33.99
C SER A 446 22.42 -1.71 33.50
N ALA A 447 21.30 -1.02 33.53
CA ALA A 447 20.79 -0.08 32.54
C ALA A 447 21.46 1.30 32.49
N GLY A 448 21.99 1.74 33.63
CA GLY A 448 22.54 3.09 33.77
C GLY A 448 23.72 3.29 32.82
N THR A 449 24.69 2.37 32.86
CA THR A 449 25.94 2.50 32.08
C THR A 449 25.71 2.44 30.58
N VAL A 450 24.80 1.57 30.11
CA VAL A 450 24.49 1.44 28.68
C VAL A 450 23.86 2.70 28.12
N ARG A 451 22.89 3.26 28.84
CA ARG A 451 22.14 4.44 28.36
C ARG A 451 22.98 5.70 28.43
N ASP A 452 23.81 5.82 29.46
CA ASP A 452 24.80 6.88 29.56
C ASP A 452 25.84 6.77 28.45
N ALA A 453 26.33 5.57 28.14
CA ALA A 453 27.23 5.34 27.01
C ALA A 453 26.59 5.74 25.67
N ILE A 454 25.33 5.34 25.44
CA ILE A 454 24.58 5.76 24.23
C ILE A 454 24.43 7.29 24.18
N ALA A 455 24.09 7.93 25.29
CA ALA A 455 23.98 9.40 25.34
C ALA A 455 25.32 10.09 25.04
N ASP A 456 26.42 9.55 25.58
CA ASP A 456 27.78 10.06 25.35
C ASP A 456 28.19 9.89 23.88
N GLU A 457 27.95 8.73 23.26
CA GLU A 457 28.21 8.51 21.83
C GLU A 457 27.35 9.40 20.93
N VAL A 458 26.06 9.52 21.24
CA VAL A 458 25.16 10.43 20.52
C VAL A 458 25.68 11.87 20.64
N SER A 459 26.17 12.29 21.80
CA SER A 459 26.71 13.65 21.97
C SER A 459 27.96 13.95 21.13
N GLN A 460 28.68 12.92 20.68
CA GLN A 460 29.88 13.05 19.86
C GLN A 460 29.59 13.05 18.35
N LEU A 461 28.34 12.82 17.93
CA LEU A 461 27.98 12.84 16.51
C LEU A 461 28.18 14.25 15.91
N PRO A 462 28.85 14.36 14.75
CA PRO A 462 29.00 15.63 14.04
C PRO A 462 27.63 16.28 13.77
N GLY A 463 27.45 17.56 14.13
CA GLY A 463 26.20 18.30 13.97
C GLY A 463 25.28 18.29 15.19
N MET A 464 25.55 17.48 16.22
CA MET A 464 24.68 17.42 17.41
C MET A 464 24.65 18.70 18.25
N SER A 465 25.69 19.52 18.19
CA SER A 465 25.71 20.85 18.83
C SER A 465 24.62 21.79 18.30
N GLU A 466 24.14 21.60 17.06
CA GLU A 466 23.13 22.46 16.44
C GLU A 466 21.68 22.08 16.83
N VAL A 467 21.49 20.82 17.22
CA VAL A 467 20.19 20.26 17.60
C VAL A 467 20.07 20.03 19.12
N SER A 468 21.17 20.08 19.87
CA SER A 468 21.14 19.98 21.33
C SER A 468 20.68 21.29 21.99
N THR A 469 19.94 21.17 23.09
CA THR A 469 19.52 22.30 23.94
C THR A 469 20.25 22.32 25.29
N GLY A 470 21.27 21.47 25.45
CA GLY A 470 22.02 21.25 26.67
C GLY A 470 22.82 19.95 26.61
N ARG A 471 23.42 19.53 27.73
CA ARG A 471 24.13 18.25 27.83
C ARG A 471 23.15 17.10 27.59
N ILE A 472 23.40 16.28 26.57
CA ILE A 472 22.58 15.11 26.28
C ILE A 472 22.72 14.09 27.41
N SER A 473 21.60 13.55 27.87
CA SER A 473 21.56 12.50 28.88
C SER A 473 20.43 11.53 28.57
N ALA A 474 20.56 10.28 28.97
CA ALA A 474 19.53 9.28 28.79
C ALA A 474 18.74 9.07 30.09
N GLN A 475 17.42 8.95 29.97
CA GLN A 475 16.56 8.52 31.06
C GLN A 475 15.89 7.21 30.66
N HIS A 476 16.02 6.19 31.50
CA HIS A 476 15.28 4.95 31.34
C HIS A 476 13.81 5.15 31.68
N ASN A 477 12.92 4.69 30.80
CA ASN A 477 11.49 4.73 31.06
C ASN A 477 11.03 3.35 31.56
N PHE A 478 11.33 2.30 30.79
CA PHE A 478 10.88 0.94 31.08
C PHE A 478 11.53 -0.09 30.16
N THR A 479 11.76 -1.31 30.64
CA THR A 479 12.12 -2.47 29.81
C THR A 479 11.14 -3.60 30.11
N GLN A 480 10.51 -4.17 29.08
CA GLN A 480 9.60 -5.30 29.26
C GLN A 480 9.81 -6.41 28.25
N ALA A 481 9.83 -7.60 28.80
CA ALA A 481 9.55 -8.82 28.11
C ALA A 481 8.06 -8.89 27.70
N ARG A 482 7.69 -8.51 26.47
CA ARG A 482 6.37 -8.91 25.94
C ARG A 482 6.45 -10.30 25.33
N GLU A 483 5.52 -11.18 25.69
CA GLU A 483 5.21 -12.34 24.85
C GLU A 483 4.37 -11.81 23.69
N SER A 484 4.63 -12.27 22.46
CA SER A 484 3.84 -11.85 21.30
C SER A 484 2.35 -12.02 21.59
N PRO A 485 1.50 -11.00 21.35
CA PRO A 485 0.08 -11.03 21.72
C PRO A 485 -0.70 -12.21 21.12
N LEU A 486 -0.16 -12.82 20.05
CA LEU A 486 -0.66 -14.04 19.43
C LEU A 486 -0.65 -15.26 20.37
N ALA A 487 0.34 -15.39 21.27
CA ALA A 487 0.40 -16.50 22.23
C ALA A 487 -0.68 -16.37 23.33
N GLY A 488 -1.01 -15.13 23.73
CA GLY A 488 -2.09 -14.84 24.67
C GLY A 488 -3.47 -15.13 24.07
N LEU A 489 -3.69 -14.74 22.81
CA LEU A 489 -4.94 -15.01 22.10
C LEU A 489 -5.17 -16.51 21.88
N ALA A 490 -4.14 -17.30 21.59
CA ALA A 490 -4.27 -18.75 21.47
C ALA A 490 -4.79 -19.41 22.77
N ARG A 491 -4.32 -18.94 23.94
CA ARG A 491 -4.83 -19.43 25.23
C ARG A 491 -6.29 -19.03 25.44
N VAL A 492 -6.66 -17.78 25.15
CA VAL A 492 -8.04 -17.30 25.29
C VAL A 492 -8.99 -18.03 24.33
N LEU A 493 -8.59 -18.22 23.07
CA LEU A 493 -9.37 -18.95 22.07
C LEU A 493 -9.52 -20.43 22.44
N SER A 494 -8.50 -21.06 23.04
CA SER A 494 -8.61 -22.43 23.56
C SER A 494 -9.64 -22.54 24.69
N TRP A 495 -9.72 -21.57 25.60
CA TRP A 495 -10.74 -21.53 26.65
C TRP A 495 -12.15 -21.29 26.08
N ILE A 496 -12.27 -20.41 25.09
CA ILE A 496 -13.55 -20.15 24.40
C ILE A 496 -14.02 -21.39 23.64
N ALA A 497 -13.13 -22.08 22.92
CA ALA A 497 -13.45 -23.32 22.21
C ALA A 497 -13.93 -24.41 23.18
N LEU A 498 -13.26 -24.57 24.33
CA LEU A 498 -13.69 -25.51 25.38
C LEU A 498 -15.08 -25.16 25.94
N GLY A 499 -15.34 -23.86 26.16
CA GLY A 499 -16.64 -23.36 26.60
C GLY A 499 -17.76 -23.58 25.59
N ILE A 500 -17.49 -23.40 24.30
CA ILE A 500 -18.46 -23.64 23.21
C ILE A 500 -18.79 -25.14 23.13
N VAL A 501 -17.79 -26.03 23.19
CA VAL A 501 -18.01 -27.48 23.18
C VAL A 501 -18.85 -27.92 24.38
N ALA A 502 -18.59 -27.38 25.58
CA ALA A 502 -19.40 -27.65 26.76
C ALA A 502 -20.85 -27.15 26.61
N CYS A 503 -21.06 -25.97 26.02
CA CYS A 503 -22.41 -25.44 25.76
C CYS A 503 -23.18 -26.29 24.74
N ILE A 504 -22.52 -26.75 23.66
CA ILE A 504 -23.12 -27.64 22.65
C ILE A 504 -23.51 -28.98 23.29
N ALA A 505 -22.62 -29.57 24.10
CA ALA A 505 -22.92 -30.81 24.80
C ALA A 505 -24.13 -30.67 25.75
N ALA A 506 -24.21 -29.56 26.49
CA ALA A 506 -25.34 -29.28 27.38
C ALA A 506 -26.66 -29.07 26.61
N THR A 507 -26.63 -28.31 25.50
CA THR A 507 -27.84 -28.09 24.67
C THR A 507 -28.30 -29.38 24.00
N CYS A 508 -27.40 -30.19 23.46
CA CYS A 508 -27.73 -31.52 22.95
C CYS A 508 -28.40 -32.39 24.02
N CYS A 509 -27.87 -32.41 25.25
CA CYS A 509 -28.45 -33.17 26.35
C CYS A 509 -29.87 -32.67 26.71
N CYS A 510 -30.09 -31.35 26.75
CA CYS A 510 -31.41 -30.77 27.00
C CYS A 510 -32.42 -31.12 25.91
N THR A 511 -32.04 -31.10 24.62
CA THR A 511 -32.95 -31.45 23.52
C THR A 511 -33.36 -32.91 23.54
N VAL A 512 -32.45 -33.84 23.88
CA VAL A 512 -32.78 -35.26 24.04
C VAL A 512 -33.77 -35.47 25.19
N LEU A 513 -33.55 -34.81 26.33
CA LEU A 513 -34.48 -34.87 27.47
C LEU A 513 -35.85 -34.26 27.15
N HIS A 514 -35.89 -33.18 26.37
CA HIS A 514 -37.16 -32.57 25.94
C HIS A 514 -37.92 -33.45 24.94
N HIS A 515 -37.19 -34.13 24.04
CA HIS A 515 -37.78 -35.05 23.08
C HIS A 515 -38.38 -36.29 23.76
N GLU A 516 -37.73 -36.84 24.78
CA GLU A 516 -38.27 -37.94 25.59
C GLU A 516 -39.54 -37.52 26.36
N ARG A 517 -39.55 -36.32 26.95
CA ARG A 517 -40.77 -35.77 27.59
C ARG A 517 -41.91 -35.57 26.58
N ALA A 518 -41.61 -35.11 25.37
CA ALA A 518 -42.61 -34.94 24.31
C ALA A 518 -43.16 -36.29 23.81
N ARG A 519 -42.31 -37.33 23.72
CA ARG A 519 -42.76 -38.70 23.41
C ARG A 519 -43.74 -39.23 24.45
N LEU A 520 -43.45 -39.03 25.73
CA LEU A 520 -44.34 -39.42 26.84
C LEU A 520 -45.67 -38.64 26.83
N ALA A 521 -45.65 -37.36 26.46
CA ALA A 521 -46.86 -36.54 26.29
C ALA A 521 -47.70 -36.98 25.07
N SER A 522 -47.08 -37.43 23.98
CA SER A 522 -47.82 -37.92 22.81
C SER A 522 -48.57 -39.23 23.10
N LEU A 523 -47.99 -40.10 23.95
CA LEU A 523 -48.61 -41.36 24.36
C LEU A 523 -49.84 -41.14 25.25
N THR A 524 -49.87 -40.06 26.05
CA THR A 524 -51.02 -39.70 26.88
C THR A 524 -52.16 -39.04 26.09
N SER A 525 -51.87 -38.44 24.93
CA SER A 525 -52.90 -37.80 24.08
C SER A 525 -53.78 -38.78 23.27
N LYS A 526 -53.40 -40.06 23.15
CA LYS A 526 -54.16 -41.08 22.39
C LYS A 526 -55.33 -41.71 23.15
N LEU A 527 -55.61 -41.28 24.38
CA LEU A 527 -56.76 -41.73 25.19
C LEU A 527 -57.78 -40.61 25.40
N ARG A 528 -58.30 -39.99 24.33
CA ARG A 528 -59.48 -39.12 24.45
C ARG A 528 -60.44 -39.27 23.27
N PRO A 529 -61.68 -39.71 23.49
CA PRO A 529 -62.67 -39.88 22.44
C PRO A 529 -63.21 -38.53 21.96
N THR A 530 -63.33 -38.41 20.64
CA THR A 530 -63.78 -37.24 19.89
C THR A 530 -65.32 -37.15 19.86
N GLY A 531 -65.88 -36.07 20.42
CA GLY A 531 -67.24 -35.60 20.17
C GLY A 531 -67.17 -34.23 19.49
N GLY A 532 -67.76 -34.12 18.30
CA GLY A 532 -67.58 -32.97 17.40
C GLY A 532 -68.57 -31.81 17.55
N ALA A 533 -68.40 -30.81 16.70
CA ALA A 533 -69.45 -29.96 16.12
C ALA A 533 -68.81 -28.99 15.09
N LYS A 534 -69.62 -28.60 14.10
CA LYS A 534 -69.25 -27.88 12.87
C LYS A 534 -69.60 -26.38 12.94
N ALA A 535 -68.86 -25.61 12.12
CA ALA A 535 -69.22 -24.39 11.38
C ALA A 535 -69.29 -23.03 12.12
N PRO A 536 -69.30 -21.86 11.42
CA PRO A 536 -68.55 -21.46 10.20
C PRO A 536 -67.89 -20.04 10.26
N THR A 537 -66.95 -19.81 9.34
CA THR A 537 -66.58 -18.58 8.57
C THR A 537 -66.83 -17.17 9.15
N LEU A 538 -65.77 -16.34 9.22
CA LEU A 538 -65.86 -14.89 8.93
C LEU A 538 -64.53 -14.30 8.39
N THR A 539 -64.73 -13.40 7.42
CA THR A 539 -63.85 -12.58 6.56
C THR A 539 -62.88 -11.60 7.24
N GLN A 540 -61.88 -11.14 6.44
CA GLN A 540 -61.14 -9.84 6.42
C GLN A 540 -59.60 -10.04 6.44
N TYR A 541 -58.71 -9.26 5.80
CA TYR A 541 -58.70 -7.93 5.17
C TYR A 541 -57.63 -7.95 4.05
N LYS A 542 -57.90 -7.36 2.88
CA LYS A 542 -56.94 -7.21 1.77
C LYS A 542 -56.40 -5.79 1.76
N THR A 543 -55.10 -5.63 2.03
CA THR A 543 -54.40 -4.34 1.92
C THR A 543 -54.05 -4.05 0.46
N ARG A 544 -54.39 -2.84 0.02
CA ARG A 544 -54.22 -2.29 -1.33
C ARG A 544 -52.80 -1.72 -1.45
N THR A 545 -51.95 -2.35 -2.26
CA THR A 545 -50.70 -1.76 -2.74
C THR A 545 -50.92 -1.30 -4.17
N GLU A 546 -50.89 0.01 -4.40
CA GLU A 546 -50.86 0.57 -5.75
C GLU A 546 -49.61 0.08 -6.48
N THR A 547 -49.84 -0.74 -7.49
CA THR A 547 -48.85 -1.16 -8.48
C THR A 547 -49.19 -0.40 -9.75
N THR A 548 -48.36 0.57 -10.13
CA THR A 548 -48.36 1.10 -11.49
C THR A 548 -47.77 0.04 -12.39
N ASN A 549 -48.67 -0.64 -13.12
CA ASN A 549 -48.34 -1.55 -14.20
C ASN A 549 -47.61 -0.80 -15.32
N ILE A 550 -46.33 -1.10 -15.54
CA ILE A 550 -45.69 -0.91 -16.84
C ILE A 550 -45.20 -2.30 -17.26
N ASP A 551 -46.05 -2.97 -18.05
CA ASP A 551 -45.79 -4.26 -18.67
C ASP A 551 -44.75 -4.10 -19.79
N SER A 552 -43.47 -4.09 -19.42
CA SER A 552 -42.37 -4.32 -20.37
C SER A 552 -41.26 -5.10 -19.67
N PRO A 553 -41.18 -6.44 -19.87
CA PRO A 553 -40.10 -7.23 -19.31
C PRO A 553 -38.77 -6.79 -19.93
N GLY A 554 -37.84 -6.31 -19.10
CA GLY A 554 -36.45 -6.10 -19.50
C GLY A 554 -35.88 -4.68 -19.36
N VAL A 555 -36.59 -3.71 -18.76
CA VAL A 555 -36.05 -2.37 -18.51
C VAL A 555 -35.88 -2.11 -17.01
N TRP A 556 -34.67 -1.74 -16.60
CA TRP A 556 -34.28 -1.42 -15.23
C TRP A 556 -34.05 0.09 -15.08
N ARG A 557 -34.64 0.71 -14.06
CA ARG A 557 -34.41 2.12 -13.74
C ARG A 557 -33.22 2.25 -12.79
N LEU A 558 -32.14 2.88 -13.25
CA LEU A 558 -30.91 3.03 -12.46
C LEU A 558 -30.98 4.18 -11.45
N GLY A 559 -31.86 5.15 -11.68
CA GLY A 559 -32.08 6.31 -10.81
C GLY A 559 -32.15 7.62 -11.58
N ARG A 560 -32.25 8.72 -10.84
CA ARG A 560 -32.36 10.08 -11.35
C ARG A 560 -31.01 10.79 -11.26
N ILE A 561 -30.50 11.30 -12.37
CA ILE A 561 -29.21 12.00 -12.42
C ILE A 561 -29.46 13.50 -12.49
N ALA A 562 -28.80 14.25 -11.60
CA ALA A 562 -28.71 15.71 -11.65
C ALA A 562 -27.29 16.10 -12.05
N ASP A 563 -27.14 16.85 -13.15
CA ASP A 563 -25.84 17.33 -13.62
C ASP A 563 -25.41 18.56 -12.82
N ARG A 564 -24.37 18.43 -12.00
CA ARG A 564 -23.83 19.54 -11.20
C ARG A 564 -23.17 20.65 -12.02
N THR A 565 -22.82 20.38 -13.28
CA THR A 565 -22.21 21.38 -14.17
C THR A 565 -23.25 22.24 -14.90
N ARG A 566 -24.53 21.88 -14.82
CA ARG A 566 -25.66 22.56 -15.48
C ARG A 566 -26.88 22.64 -14.54
N PRO A 567 -26.85 23.54 -13.55
CA PRO A 567 -27.87 23.61 -12.49
C PRO A 567 -29.27 24.03 -12.98
N ASP A 568 -29.38 24.48 -14.22
CA ASP A 568 -30.63 24.86 -14.90
C ASP A 568 -31.33 23.69 -15.59
N GLN A 569 -30.68 22.52 -15.74
CA GLN A 569 -31.34 21.34 -16.29
C GLN A 569 -32.13 20.57 -15.22
N THR A 570 -33.39 20.26 -15.53
CA THR A 570 -34.20 19.34 -14.75
C THR A 570 -33.55 17.95 -14.72
N PRO A 571 -33.41 17.31 -13.54
CA PRO A 571 -32.89 15.96 -13.44
C PRO A 571 -33.70 14.99 -14.33
N TYR A 572 -33.02 14.06 -14.99
CA TYR A 572 -33.68 13.06 -15.84
C TYR A 572 -33.42 11.65 -15.33
N ASP A 573 -34.37 10.77 -15.57
CA ASP A 573 -34.29 9.36 -15.19
C ASP A 573 -33.49 8.59 -16.25
N VAL A 574 -32.66 7.63 -15.82
CA VAL A 574 -31.91 6.74 -16.72
C VAL A 574 -32.46 5.33 -16.62
N ASP A 575 -33.07 4.89 -17.71
CA ASP A 575 -33.57 3.53 -17.89
C ASP A 575 -32.60 2.75 -18.82
N LEU A 576 -32.26 1.52 -18.44
CA LEU A 576 -31.40 0.61 -19.19
C LEU A 576 -32.14 -0.69 -19.49
N ASP A 577 -31.94 -1.24 -20.69
CA ASP A 577 -32.43 -2.57 -21.03
C ASP A 577 -31.60 -3.68 -20.37
N SER A 578 -32.00 -4.94 -20.58
CA SER A 578 -31.30 -6.12 -20.07
C SER A 578 -29.86 -6.29 -20.60
N THR A 579 -29.43 -5.48 -21.56
CA THR A 579 -28.05 -5.45 -22.09
C THR A 579 -27.23 -4.28 -21.55
N GLY A 580 -27.80 -3.46 -20.66
CA GLY A 580 -27.17 -2.26 -20.12
C GLY A 580 -27.14 -1.09 -21.10
N ARG A 581 -27.98 -1.12 -22.15
CA ARG A 581 -28.08 -0.03 -23.15
C ARG A 581 -29.37 0.76 -22.95
N ARG A 582 -29.37 2.02 -23.37
CA ARG A 582 -30.62 2.82 -23.38
C ARG A 582 -31.57 2.26 -24.45
N PRO A 583 -32.85 1.99 -24.12
CA PRO A 583 -33.83 1.55 -25.10
C PRO A 583 -33.96 2.57 -26.24
N ALA A 584 -33.88 2.11 -27.49
CA ALA A 584 -33.87 2.98 -28.68
C ALA A 584 -35.20 3.73 -28.93
N THR A 585 -36.26 3.43 -28.18
CA THR A 585 -37.63 3.84 -28.50
C THR A 585 -38.19 5.03 -27.71
N LEU A 586 -37.40 5.70 -26.87
CA LEU A 586 -37.83 6.90 -26.13
C LEU A 586 -36.91 8.10 -26.42
N ALA A 587 -36.90 8.53 -27.67
CA ALA A 587 -36.39 9.85 -28.06
C ALA A 587 -37.52 10.66 -28.71
N LEU A 588 -38.49 11.08 -27.91
CA LEU A 588 -39.38 12.20 -28.24
C LEU A 588 -39.21 13.27 -27.18
N ALA A 589 -38.26 14.17 -27.41
CA ALA A 589 -38.19 15.43 -26.70
C ALA A 589 -39.30 16.34 -27.24
N TYR A 590 -40.31 16.61 -26.41
CA TYR A 590 -41.34 17.60 -26.69
C TYR A 590 -40.75 19.01 -26.51
N ASN A 591 -40.65 19.78 -27.60
CA ASN A 591 -40.24 21.18 -27.58
C ASN A 591 -41.51 22.06 -27.61
N PRO A 592 -41.83 22.81 -26.54
CA PRO A 592 -43.11 23.51 -26.44
C PRO A 592 -43.19 24.82 -27.25
N VAL A 593 -42.18 25.16 -28.07
CA VAL A 593 -42.14 26.50 -28.70
C VAL A 593 -42.38 26.50 -30.21
N ASN A 594 -42.15 25.41 -30.96
CA ASN A 594 -42.47 25.35 -32.39
C ASN A 594 -42.69 23.89 -32.82
N GLY A 595 -43.95 23.50 -33.08
CA GLY A 595 -44.37 22.13 -33.37
C GLY A 595 -43.87 21.54 -34.70
N GLN A 596 -42.56 21.32 -34.83
CA GLN A 596 -41.97 20.52 -35.91
C GLN A 596 -40.86 19.59 -35.38
N ALA A 597 -40.98 18.30 -35.70
CA ALA A 597 -39.96 17.30 -35.43
C ALA A 597 -38.79 17.46 -36.42
N ARG A 598 -37.57 17.60 -35.90
CA ARG A 598 -36.33 17.43 -36.69
C ARG A 598 -35.47 16.35 -36.02
N ASN A 599 -34.99 15.41 -36.82
CA ASN A 599 -34.00 14.43 -36.40
C ASN A 599 -32.68 15.13 -36.10
N ALA A 600 -32.28 15.14 -34.83
CA ALA A 600 -30.96 15.57 -34.39
C ALA A 600 -30.07 14.33 -34.19
N THR A 601 -29.07 14.18 -35.06
CA THR A 601 -27.98 13.22 -34.87
C THR A 601 -26.96 13.86 -33.91
N LEU A 602 -26.78 13.27 -32.72
CA LEU A 602 -25.70 13.66 -31.80
C LEU A 602 -24.42 12.84 -32.10
N PRO A 603 -23.21 13.44 -32.00
CA PRO A 603 -21.96 12.74 -32.25
C PRO A 603 -21.62 11.75 -31.13
N ARG A 604 -20.90 10.68 -31.52
CA ARG A 604 -20.52 9.52 -30.70
C ARG A 604 -19.67 9.84 -29.48
#